data_AF-A0A375HB63-F1
#
_entry.id   AF-A0A375HB63-F1
#
_cell.length_a   1.000
_cell.length_b   1.000
_cell.length_c   1.000
_cell.angle_alpha   90.00
_cell.angle_beta   90.00
_cell.angle_gamma   90.00
#
_symmetry.space_group_name_H-M   'P 1'
#
loop_
_entity.id
_entity.type
_entity.pdbx_description
1 polymer ?
#
loop_
_entity_poly.entity_id
_entity_poly.type
_entity_poly.pdbx_seq_one_letter_code
_entity_poly.pdbx_strand_id
1 'polypeptide(L)' 'MRAILICLLLGGCAGPPAARDCPALPTLKAGAVRADMINHIRVTADLYARCAARP' A
#
# COMPACT_ATOMS: atom_id res chain seq x y z
N MET A 1 20.64 -11.74 21.38
CA MET A 1 19.67 -12.52 20.57
C MET A 1 18.23 -11.96 20.62
N ARG A 2 17.70 -11.54 21.78
CA ARG A 2 16.33 -10.98 21.89
C ARG A 2 16.08 -9.67 21.11
N ALA A 3 17.07 -8.78 20.98
CA ALA A 3 16.90 -7.50 20.30
C ALA A 3 16.70 -7.62 18.77
N ILE A 4 17.30 -8.64 18.14
CA ILE A 4 17.17 -8.87 16.69
C ILE A 4 15.73 -9.28 16.34
N LEU A 5 15.08 -10.07 17.20
CA LEU A 5 13.68 -10.44 17.08
C LEU A 5 12.75 -9.23 17.15
N ILE A 6 13.02 -8.27 18.05
CA ILE A 6 12.20 -7.06 18.18
C ILE A 6 12.28 -6.20 16.91
N CYS A 7 13.49 -6.01 16.34
CA CYS A 7 13.65 -5.28 15.09
C CYS A 7 12.98 -5.96 13.89
N LEU A 8 12.95 -7.29 13.84
CA LEU A 8 12.23 -8.05 12.81
C LEU A 8 10.70 -7.88 12.91
N LEU A 9 10.14 -7.83 14.12
CA LEU A 9 8.70 -7.58 14.31
C LEU A 9 8.29 -6.14 13.95
N LEU A 10 9.13 -5.14 14.23
CA LEU A 10 8.87 -3.74 13.85
C LEU A 10 9.14 -3.46 12.37
N GLY A 11 10.06 -4.20 11.73
CA GLY A 11 10.37 -4.06 10.30
C GLY A 11 9.25 -4.53 9.37
N GLY A 12 8.42 -5.48 9.82
CA GLY A 12 7.24 -5.94 9.08
C GLY A 12 6.13 -4.89 8.93
N CYS A 13 6.20 -3.77 9.67
CA CYS A 13 5.20 -2.71 9.64
C CYS A 13 5.67 -1.43 8.92
N ALA A 14 6.94 -1.35 8.53
CA ALA A 14 7.55 -0.13 7.97
C ALA A 14 8.11 -0.29 6.55
N GLY A 15 8.27 -1.53 6.05
CA GLY A 15 8.74 -1.78 4.70
C GLY A 15 7.58 -1.84 3.71
N PRO A 16 7.58 -1.08 2.60
CA PRO A 16 6.71 -1.43 1.48
C PRO A 16 6.98 -2.90 1.13
N PRO A 17 5.94 -3.73 0.95
CA PRO A 17 6.12 -5.14 0.64
C PRO A 17 7.03 -5.26 -0.58
N ALA A 18 7.99 -6.19 -0.53
CA ALA A 18 8.90 -6.50 -1.61
C ALA A 18 8.14 -6.48 -2.95
N ALA A 19 8.74 -5.86 -3.98
CA ALA A 19 8.13 -5.61 -5.28
C ALA A 19 7.36 -6.81 -5.81
N ARG A 20 6.08 -6.91 -5.41
CA ARG A 20 5.11 -7.84 -5.97
C ARG A 20 4.68 -7.22 -7.29
N ASP A 21 4.35 -8.06 -8.26
CA ASP A 21 3.72 -7.65 -9.51
C ASP A 21 2.31 -7.11 -9.22
N CYS A 22 2.26 -5.94 -8.58
CA CYS A 22 1.08 -5.16 -8.33
C CYS A 22 0.78 -4.33 -9.59
N PRO A 23 -0.50 -4.17 -9.95
CA PRO A 23 -0.87 -3.19 -10.96
C PRO A 23 -0.41 -1.80 -10.53
N ALA A 24 -0.02 -0.96 -11.49
CA ALA A 24 0.33 0.43 -11.24
C ALA A 24 -0.83 1.14 -10.54
N LEU A 25 -0.53 1.93 -9.51
CA LEU A 25 -1.55 2.72 -8.83
C LEU A 25 -2.10 3.77 -9.79
N PRO A 26 -3.42 4.01 -9.79
CA PRO A 26 -3.99 5.10 -10.57
C PRO A 26 -3.38 6.43 -10.11
N THR A 27 -3.28 7.39 -11.02
CA THR A 27 -2.85 8.76 -10.71
C THR A 27 -4.07 9.67 -10.58
N LEU A 28 -4.08 10.52 -9.54
CA LEU A 28 -5.12 11.53 -9.39
C LEU A 28 -4.80 12.71 -10.32
N LYS A 29 -5.75 13.08 -11.18
CA LYS A 29 -5.58 14.22 -12.09
C LYS A 29 -5.51 15.53 -11.32
N ALA A 30 -4.64 16.45 -11.74
CA ALA A 30 -4.60 17.80 -11.19
C ALA A 30 -5.95 18.50 -11.39
N GLY A 31 -6.47 19.14 -10.33
CA GLY A 31 -7.79 19.77 -10.34
C GLY A 31 -8.97 18.82 -10.10
N ALA A 32 -8.72 17.56 -9.70
CA ALA A 32 -9.77 16.63 -9.32
C ALA A 32 -10.64 17.18 -8.17
N VAL A 33 -11.96 16.96 -8.24
CA VAL A 33 -12.88 17.41 -7.20
C VAL A 33 -12.86 16.45 -6.01
N ARG A 34 -13.39 16.89 -4.86
CA ARG A 34 -13.37 16.09 -3.63
C ARG A 34 -13.98 14.69 -3.79
N ALA A 35 -15.02 14.54 -4.62
CA ALA A 35 -15.63 13.25 -4.91
C ALA A 35 -14.64 12.29 -5.61
N ASP A 36 -13.90 12.79 -6.60
CA ASP A 36 -12.88 12.02 -7.32
C ASP A 36 -11.75 11.61 -6.39
N MET A 37 -11.34 12.51 -5.48
CA MET A 37 -10.30 12.21 -4.50
C MET A 37 -10.72 11.09 -3.55
N ILE A 38 -11.96 11.11 -3.05
CA ILE A 38 -12.49 10.05 -2.19
C ILE A 38 -12.57 8.73 -2.96
N ASN A 39 -13.04 8.77 -4.21
CA ASN A 39 -13.10 7.57 -5.05
C ASN A 39 -11.69 7.01 -5.32
N HIS A 40 -10.74 7.88 -5.60
CA HIS A 40 -9.34 7.52 -5.81
C HIS A 40 -8.73 6.84 -4.60
N ILE A 41 -8.91 7.38 -3.39
CA ILE A 41 -8.42 6.76 -2.15
C ILE A 41 -9.00 5.35 -1.99
N ARG A 42 -10.30 5.17 -2.24
CA ARG A 42 -10.96 3.85 -2.14
C ARG A 42 -10.37 2.84 -3.12
N VAL A 43 -10.18 3.23 -4.38
CA VAL A 43 -9.63 2.35 -5.43
C VAL A 43 -8.17 2.00 -5.14
N THR A 44 -7.35 2.99 -4.77
CA THR A 44 -5.94 2.80 -4.42
C THR A 44 -5.78 1.87 -3.22
N ALA A 45 -6.62 2.02 -2.19
CA ALA A 45 -6.61 1.14 -1.02
C ALA A 45 -7.01 -0.31 -1.36
N ASP A 46 -8.05 -0.51 -2.18
CA ASP A 46 -8.48 -1.84 -2.62
C ASP A 46 -7.41 -2.53 -3.48
N LEU A 47 -6.78 -1.81 -4.41
CA LEU A 47 -5.68 -2.34 -5.22
C LEU A 47 -4.47 -2.73 -4.36
N TYR A 48 -4.13 -1.91 -3.37
CA TYR A 48 -3.06 -2.22 -2.44
C TYR A 48 -3.39 -3.47 -1.60
N ALA A 49 -4.60 -3.55 -1.03
CA ALA A 49 -5.05 -4.69 -0.24
C ALA A 49 -5.03 -5.99 -1.05
N ARG A 50 -5.52 -5.95 -2.30
CA ARG A 50 -5.47 -7.11 -3.22
C ARG A 50 -4.05 -7.54 -3.52
N CYS A 51 -3.12 -6.60 -3.72
CA CYS A 51 -1.74 -6.96 -3.96
C CYS A 51 -1.05 -7.53 -2.70
N ALA A 52 -1.34 -6.98 -1.53
CA ALA A 52 -0.85 -7.49 -0.25
C ALA A 52 -1.40 -8.91 0.05
N ALA A 53 -2.62 -9.22 -0.40
CA ALA A 53 -3.26 -10.52 -0.21
C ALA A 53 -2.87 -11.59 -1.24
N ARG A 54 -2.16 -11.23 -2.33
CA ARG A 54 -1.63 -12.25 -3.26
C ARG A 54 -0.64 -13.15 -2.51
N PRO A 55 -0.67 -14.49 -2.70
CA PRO A 55 0.26 -15.41 -2.06
C PRO A 55 1.71 -15.14 -2.50
#